data_AF-A0A0D8FQZ4-F1
#
_entry.id   AF-A0A0D8FQZ4-F1
#
_cell.length_a   1.000
_cell.length_b   1.000
_cell.length_c   1.000
_cell.angle_alpha   90.00
_cell.angle_beta   90.00
_cell.angle_gamma   90.00
#
_symmetry.space_group_name_H-M   'P 1'
#
loop_
_entity.id
_entity.type
_entity.pdbx_description
1 polymer ?
#
loop_
_entity_poly.entity_id
_entity_poly.type
_entity_poly.pdbx_seq_one_letter_code
_entity_poly.pdbx_strand_id
1 'polypeptide(L)'
;MTDNSHPRLRELHAQRESALRTWLVVNAALLGAIERLGQLRAAKAEALKARGISAHQLAQFRRWEQGAAKPTEYRTLASYAQHRHIIAPIDRRWDGVITTAQVEVDRATTDLAVATADLLSTMHAALASELTGLSVRRLSTIVRAVANTHSAPTTRTVQRP
;
A
#
# COMPACT_ATOMS: atom_id res chain seq x y z
N MET A 1 26.62 26.48 -23.40
CA MET A 1 26.30 25.05 -23.55
C MET A 1 25.34 24.65 -22.43
N THR A 2 24.05 24.66 -22.73
CA THR A 2 22.95 24.41 -21.79
C THR A 2 21.89 23.68 -22.57
N ASP A 3 21.78 22.35 -22.44
CA ASP A 3 20.51 21.65 -22.77
C ASP A 3 20.43 20.15 -22.44
N ASN A 4 21.50 19.49 -21.98
CA ASN A 4 21.42 18.05 -21.69
C ASN A 4 20.68 17.69 -20.38
N SER A 5 20.24 18.68 -19.59
CA SER A 5 19.57 18.45 -18.29
C SER A 5 18.07 18.21 -18.41
N HIS A 6 17.45 18.50 -19.57
CA HIS A 6 16.00 18.44 -19.74
C HIS A 6 15.39 17.05 -20.04
N PRO A 7 16.02 16.16 -20.83
CA PRO A 7 15.39 14.87 -21.16
C PRO A 7 15.38 13.90 -19.98
N ARG A 8 16.47 13.83 -19.21
CA ARG A 8 16.57 12.93 -18.04
C ARG A 8 15.60 13.30 -16.91
N LEU A 9 15.37 14.60 -16.67
CA LEU A 9 14.37 15.05 -15.70
C LEU A 9 12.93 14.74 -16.16
N ARG A 10 12.63 14.89 -17.45
CA ARG A 10 11.33 14.51 -18.01
C ARG A 10 11.07 13.01 -17.87
N GLU A 11 12.09 12.19 -18.13
CA GLU A 11 12.02 10.74 -17.97
C GLU A 11 11.75 10.34 -16.51
N LEU A 12 12.47 10.94 -15.56
CA LEU A 12 12.23 10.71 -14.12
C LEU A 12 10.82 11.14 -13.68
N HIS A 13 10.31 12.26 -14.20
CA HIS A 13 8.93 12.67 -13.94
C HIS A 13 7.90 11.69 -14.49
N ALA A 14 8.09 11.20 -15.72
CA ALA A 14 7.21 10.19 -16.33
C ALA A 14 7.24 8.87 -15.55
N GLN A 15 8.41 8.43 -15.09
CA GLN A 15 8.56 7.25 -14.24
C GLN A 15 7.83 7.42 -12.90
N ARG A 16 7.97 8.59 -12.24
CA ARG A 16 7.26 8.90 -11.00
C ARG A 16 5.73 8.89 -11.19
N GLU A 17 5.25 9.51 -12.28
CA GLU A 17 3.82 9.54 -12.58
C GLU A 17 3.27 8.14 -12.84
N SER A 18 4.02 7.32 -13.60
CA SER A 18 3.66 5.91 -13.84
C SER A 18 3.62 5.09 -12.54
N ALA A 19 4.61 5.26 -11.67
CA ALA A 19 4.65 4.59 -10.36
C ALA A 19 3.48 5.01 -9.48
N LEU A 20 3.15 6.31 -9.45
CA LEU A 20 1.99 6.82 -8.69
C LEU A 20 0.67 6.25 -9.20
N ARG A 21 0.46 6.20 -10.53
CA ARG A 21 -0.74 5.60 -11.12
C ARG A 21 -0.86 4.12 -10.75
N THR A 22 0.25 3.39 -10.82
CA THR A 22 0.29 1.96 -10.44
C THR A 22 -0.08 1.79 -8.96
N TRP A 23 0.52 2.59 -8.07
CA TRP A 23 0.21 2.58 -6.65
C TRP A 23 -1.28 2.85 -6.38
N LEU A 24 -1.87 3.85 -7.05
CA LEU A 24 -3.30 4.17 -6.90
C LEU A 24 -4.22 3.02 -7.35
N VAL A 25 -3.93 2.38 -8.49
CA VAL A 25 -4.70 1.25 -9.01
C VAL A 25 -4.64 0.06 -8.06
N VAL A 26 -3.45 -0.28 -7.57
CA VAL A 26 -3.26 -1.39 -6.63
C VAL A 26 -3.95 -1.11 -5.29
N ASN A 27 -3.87 0.12 -4.78
CA ASN A 27 -4.57 0.52 -3.56
C ASN A 27 -6.10 0.42 -3.72
N ALA A 28 -6.65 0.85 -4.86
CA ALA A 28 -8.07 0.71 -5.14
C ALA A 28 -8.50 -0.78 -5.22
N ALA A 29 -7.66 -1.64 -5.84
CA ALA A 29 -7.90 -3.07 -5.89
C ALA A 29 -7.91 -3.71 -4.50
N LEU A 30 -7.00 -3.31 -3.61
CA LEU A 30 -6.97 -3.77 -2.21
C LEU A 30 -8.24 -3.38 -1.47
N LEU A 31 -8.69 -2.13 -1.60
CA LEU A 31 -9.94 -1.67 -0.98
C LEU A 31 -11.14 -2.49 -1.46
N GLY A 32 -11.24 -2.75 -2.77
CA GLY A 32 -12.29 -3.59 -3.34
C GLY A 32 -12.24 -5.04 -2.84
N ALA A 33 -11.05 -5.63 -2.69
CA ALA A 33 -10.89 -6.96 -2.14
C ALA A 33 -11.31 -7.04 -0.66
N ILE A 34 -10.96 -6.03 0.14
CA ILE A 34 -11.38 -5.92 1.55
C ILE A 34 -12.89 -5.78 1.66
N GLU A 35 -13.51 -4.94 0.84
CA GLU A 35 -14.96 -4.74 0.83
C GLU A 35 -15.68 -6.06 0.51
N ARG A 36 -15.25 -6.75 -0.56
CA ARG A 36 -15.78 -8.06 -0.95
C ARG A 36 -15.66 -9.09 0.19
N LEU A 37 -14.50 -9.16 0.84
CA LEU A 37 -14.30 -10.02 2.00
C LEU A 37 -15.26 -9.69 3.15
N GLY A 38 -15.48 -8.40 3.41
CA GLY A 38 -16.45 -7.91 4.38
C GLY A 38 -17.88 -8.35 4.05
N GLN A 39 -18.30 -8.16 2.80
CA GLN A 39 -19.63 -8.57 2.31
C GLN A 39 -19.84 -10.08 2.44
N LEU A 40 -18.84 -10.90 2.12
CA LEU A 40 -18.90 -12.36 2.27
C LEU A 40 -19.05 -12.79 3.73
N ARG A 41 -18.28 -12.16 4.64
CA ARG A 41 -18.39 -12.42 6.09
C ARG A 41 -19.75 -12.02 6.64
N ALA A 42 -20.28 -10.87 6.20
CA ALA A 42 -21.62 -10.41 6.57
C ALA A 42 -22.71 -11.36 6.06
N ALA A 43 -22.63 -11.79 4.80
CA ALA A 43 -23.59 -12.71 4.22
C ALA A 43 -23.58 -14.09 4.93
N LYS A 44 -22.39 -14.58 5.31
CA LYS A 44 -22.28 -15.78 6.17
C LYS A 44 -22.97 -15.57 7.53
N ALA A 45 -22.73 -14.44 8.18
CA ALA A 45 -23.34 -14.13 9.47
C ALA A 45 -24.88 -14.04 9.39
N GLU A 46 -25.41 -13.38 8.35
CA GLU A 46 -26.85 -13.30 8.12
C GLU A 46 -27.45 -14.69 7.78
N ALA A 47 -26.73 -15.54 7.04
CA ALA A 47 -27.17 -16.92 6.79
C ALA A 47 -27.28 -17.75 8.09
N LEU A 48 -26.35 -17.56 9.03
CA LEU A 48 -26.40 -18.22 10.35
C LEU A 48 -27.56 -17.66 11.20
N LYS A 49 -27.74 -16.35 11.21
CA LYS A 49 -28.85 -15.68 11.91
C LYS A 49 -30.22 -16.12 11.40
N ALA A 50 -30.36 -16.27 10.08
CA ALA A 50 -31.58 -16.79 9.45
C ALA A 50 -31.92 -18.23 9.87
N ARG A 51 -30.95 -18.99 10.37
CA ARG A 51 -31.15 -20.33 10.96
C ARG A 51 -31.32 -20.32 12.48
N GLY A 52 -31.49 -19.15 13.08
CA GLY A 52 -31.66 -18.99 14.53
C GLY A 52 -30.37 -19.12 15.33
N ILE A 53 -29.19 -19.11 14.67
CA ILE A 53 -27.89 -19.16 15.35
C ILE A 53 -27.41 -17.73 15.56
N SER A 54 -27.46 -17.24 16.81
CA SER A 54 -26.88 -15.96 17.18
C SER A 54 -25.34 -16.01 17.21
N ALA A 55 -24.69 -14.84 17.08
CA ALA A 55 -23.23 -14.74 17.18
C ALA A 55 -22.68 -15.25 18.53
N HIS A 56 -23.42 -15.04 19.62
CA HIS A 56 -23.05 -15.56 20.94
C HIS A 56 -23.09 -17.10 20.99
N GLN A 57 -24.15 -17.72 20.47
CA GLN A 57 -24.26 -19.18 20.40
C GLN A 57 -23.17 -19.79 19.51
N LEU A 58 -22.83 -19.13 18.39
CA LEU A 58 -21.74 -19.56 17.52
C LEU A 58 -20.38 -19.47 18.23
N ALA A 59 -20.13 -18.40 18.99
CA ALA A 59 -18.89 -18.23 19.74
C ALA A 59 -18.74 -19.29 20.84
N GLN A 60 -19.82 -19.58 21.57
CA GLN A 60 -19.86 -20.67 22.55
C GLN A 60 -19.62 -22.03 21.89
N PHE A 61 -20.26 -22.29 20.74
CA PHE A 61 -20.07 -23.51 19.97
C PHE A 61 -18.61 -23.71 19.55
N ARG A 62 -17.97 -22.65 19.00
CA ARG A 62 -16.55 -22.71 18.59
C ARG A 62 -15.61 -22.95 19.76
N ARG A 63 -15.84 -22.30 20.91
CA ARG A 63 -15.05 -22.55 22.13
C ARG A 63 -15.20 -23.99 22.60
N TRP A 64 -16.40 -24.56 22.47
CA TRP A 64 -16.65 -25.96 22.80
C TRP A 64 -15.91 -26.92 21.86
N GLU A 65 -15.94 -26.69 20.55
CA GLU A 65 -15.18 -27.49 19.57
C GLU A 65 -13.66 -27.43 19.80
N GLN A 66 -13.17 -26.31 20.33
CA GLN A 66 -11.76 -26.12 20.71
C GLN A 66 -11.41 -26.72 22.09
N GLY A 67 -12.35 -27.38 22.78
CA GLY A 67 -12.15 -27.91 24.13
C GLY A 67 -12.03 -26.85 25.23
N ALA A 68 -12.35 -25.59 24.92
CA ALA A 68 -12.18 -24.44 25.81
C ALA A 68 -13.47 -24.04 26.57
N ALA A 69 -14.62 -24.67 26.29
CA ALA A 69 -15.88 -24.38 26.97
C ALA A 69 -16.13 -25.30 28.17
N LYS A 70 -16.71 -24.74 29.24
CA LYS A 70 -17.12 -25.53 30.41
C LYS A 70 -18.37 -26.35 30.06
N PRO A 71 -18.47 -27.63 30.49
CA PRO A 71 -19.60 -28.51 30.20
C PRO A 71 -20.97 -27.96 30.62
N THR A 72 -21.00 -27.01 31.55
CA THR A 72 -22.21 -26.38 32.07
C THR A 72 -22.82 -25.31 31.15
N GLU A 73 -22.10 -24.84 30.13
CA GLU A 73 -22.53 -23.70 29.29
C GLU A 73 -23.39 -24.10 28.07
N TYR A 74 -23.35 -25.37 27.62
CA TYR A 74 -24.18 -25.86 26.53
C TYR A 74 -25.14 -26.94 27.03
N ARG A 75 -26.44 -26.61 26.99
CA ARG A 75 -27.51 -27.25 27.79
C ARG A 75 -27.79 -28.73 27.52
N THR A 76 -27.12 -29.40 26.58
CA THR A 76 -27.07 -30.88 26.37
C THR A 76 -26.32 -31.20 25.07
N LEU A 77 -25.71 -32.38 24.96
CA LEU A 77 -25.12 -32.91 23.72
C LEU A 77 -26.12 -32.94 22.54
N ALA A 78 -27.42 -33.04 22.82
CA ALA A 78 -28.48 -33.02 21.80
C ALA A 78 -28.60 -31.66 21.10
N SER A 79 -28.55 -30.56 21.86
CA SER A 79 -28.54 -29.19 21.32
C SER A 79 -27.28 -28.92 20.48
N TYR A 80 -26.15 -29.52 20.88
CA TYR A 80 -24.90 -29.47 20.11
C TYR A 80 -25.01 -30.18 18.76
N ALA A 81 -25.49 -31.43 18.73
CA ALA A 81 -25.68 -32.18 17.47
C ALA A 81 -26.68 -31.46 16.54
N GLN A 82 -27.66 -30.77 17.13
CA GLN A 82 -28.63 -29.97 16.39
C GLN A 82 -27.98 -28.73 15.74
N HIS A 83 -27.16 -27.97 16.45
CA HIS A 83 -26.51 -26.80 15.85
C HIS A 83 -25.39 -27.21 14.88
N ARG A 84 -24.68 -28.32 15.13
CA ARG A 84 -23.61 -28.78 14.24
C ARG A 84 -24.11 -29.11 12.83
N HIS A 85 -25.27 -29.75 12.68
CA HIS A 85 -25.81 -30.07 11.35
C HIS A 85 -26.31 -28.82 10.60
N ILE A 86 -26.58 -27.71 11.29
CA ILE A 86 -26.95 -26.42 10.69
C ILE A 86 -25.70 -25.63 10.31
N ILE A 87 -24.74 -25.54 11.23
CA ILE A 87 -23.51 -24.74 11.08
C ILE A 87 -22.59 -25.34 10.02
N ALA A 88 -22.34 -26.66 10.07
CA ALA A 88 -21.33 -27.28 9.20
C ALA A 88 -21.59 -27.12 7.69
N PRO A 89 -22.82 -27.27 7.16
CA PRO A 89 -23.10 -27.01 5.75
C PRO A 89 -22.91 -25.54 5.36
N ILE A 90 -23.27 -24.60 6.23
CA ILE A 90 -23.08 -23.16 6.01
C ILE A 90 -21.59 -22.84 5.99
N ASP A 91 -20.84 -23.30 6.99
CA ASP A 91 -19.39 -23.14 7.05
C ASP A 91 -18.73 -23.69 5.78
N ARG A 92 -19.02 -24.91 5.35
CA ARG A 92 -18.47 -25.48 4.11
C ARG A 92 -18.76 -24.64 2.86
N ARG A 93 -19.98 -24.10 2.74
CA ARG A 93 -20.37 -23.26 1.60
C ARG A 93 -19.59 -21.95 1.55
N TRP A 94 -19.37 -21.32 2.70
CA TRP A 94 -18.81 -19.97 2.77
C TRP A 94 -17.30 -19.95 3.01
N ASP A 95 -16.73 -20.95 3.70
CA ASP A 95 -15.31 -20.95 4.09
C ASP A 95 -14.40 -21.00 2.87
N GLY A 96 -14.68 -21.82 1.86
CA GLY A 96 -13.87 -21.84 0.64
C GLY A 96 -13.85 -20.50 -0.09
N VAL A 97 -15.01 -19.82 -0.14
CA VAL A 97 -15.14 -18.50 -0.79
C VAL A 97 -14.44 -17.41 0.03
N ILE A 98 -14.59 -17.43 1.36
CA ILE A 98 -13.93 -16.50 2.28
C ILE A 98 -12.42 -16.69 2.28
N THR A 99 -11.93 -17.94 2.27
CA THR A 99 -10.50 -18.24 2.18
C THR A 99 -9.92 -17.74 0.86
N THR A 100 -10.63 -17.95 -0.26
CA THR A 100 -10.19 -17.44 -1.57
C THR A 100 -10.13 -15.90 -1.57
N ALA A 101 -11.15 -15.23 -1.05
CA ALA A 101 -11.17 -13.77 -0.93
C ALA A 101 -10.08 -13.25 0.03
N GLN A 102 -9.75 -13.98 1.09
CA GLN A 102 -8.65 -13.63 1.98
C GLN A 102 -7.30 -13.72 1.24
N VAL A 103 -7.08 -14.77 0.44
CA VAL A 103 -5.89 -14.88 -0.41
C VAL A 103 -5.80 -13.74 -1.43
N GLU A 104 -6.92 -13.29 -1.99
CA GLU A 104 -6.97 -12.10 -2.85
C GLU A 104 -6.53 -10.84 -2.11
N VAL A 105 -6.99 -10.63 -0.87
CA VAL A 105 -6.56 -9.50 -0.02
C VAL A 105 -5.07 -9.59 0.29
N ASP A 106 -4.57 -10.77 0.65
CA ASP A 106 -3.14 -10.97 0.99
C ASP A 106 -2.24 -10.71 -0.22
N ARG A 107 -2.68 -11.12 -1.42
CA ARG A 107 -1.99 -10.82 -2.68
C ARG A 107 -2.00 -9.31 -2.96
N ALA A 108 -3.17 -8.66 -2.92
CA ALA A 108 -3.27 -7.23 -3.17
C ALA A 108 -2.47 -6.39 -2.16
N THR A 109 -2.35 -6.86 -0.91
CA THR A 109 -1.50 -6.24 0.11
C THR A 109 -0.02 -6.35 -0.26
N THR A 110 0.40 -7.52 -0.76
CA THR A 110 1.77 -7.74 -1.25
C THR A 110 2.06 -6.85 -2.45
N ASP A 111 1.16 -6.79 -3.42
CA ASP A 111 1.28 -5.92 -4.59
C ASP A 111 1.37 -4.45 -4.18
N LEU A 112 0.61 -4.01 -3.17
CA LEU A 112 0.67 -2.65 -2.64
C LEU A 112 2.03 -2.35 -2.01
N ALA A 113 2.60 -3.30 -1.27
CA ALA A 113 3.93 -3.15 -0.69
C ALA A 113 5.00 -2.96 -1.77
N VAL A 114 4.94 -3.75 -2.85
CA VAL A 114 5.85 -3.63 -4.01
C VAL A 114 5.66 -2.28 -4.70
N ALA A 115 4.42 -1.90 -5.01
CA ALA A 115 4.13 -0.61 -5.67
C ALA A 115 4.57 0.59 -4.81
N THR A 116 4.46 0.48 -3.48
CA THR A 116 4.95 1.50 -2.54
C THR A 116 6.47 1.59 -2.57
N ALA A 117 7.17 0.46 -2.58
CA ALA A 117 8.63 0.43 -2.68
C ALA A 117 9.12 1.05 -4.00
N ASP A 118 8.48 0.74 -5.12
CA ASP A 118 8.78 1.32 -6.43
C ASP A 118 8.54 2.84 -6.46
N LEU A 119 7.43 3.30 -5.88
CA LEU A 119 7.15 4.73 -5.78
C LEU A 119 8.21 5.46 -4.94
N LEU A 120 8.60 4.90 -3.78
CA LEU A 120 9.66 5.47 -2.95
C LEU A 120 11.01 5.48 -3.68
N SER A 121 11.34 4.40 -4.39
CA SER A 121 12.57 4.30 -5.18
C SER A 121 12.63 5.37 -6.28
N THR A 122 11.56 5.54 -7.05
CA THR A 122 11.47 6.57 -8.10
C THR A 122 11.49 7.99 -7.54
N MET A 123 10.86 8.22 -6.38
CA MET A 123 10.94 9.51 -5.68
C MET A 123 12.36 9.82 -5.19
N HIS A 124 13.06 8.84 -4.61
CA HIS A 124 14.45 9.02 -4.19
C HIS A 124 15.39 9.30 -5.37
N ALA A 125 15.24 8.57 -6.47
CA ALA A 125 16.02 8.77 -7.69
C ALA A 125 15.81 10.19 -8.28
N ALA A 126 14.56 10.66 -8.30
CA ALA A 126 14.23 12.01 -8.74
C ALA A 126 14.87 13.08 -7.83
N LEU A 127 14.73 12.95 -6.51
CA LEU A 127 15.30 13.88 -5.53
C LEU A 127 16.83 13.96 -5.64
N ALA A 128 17.51 12.81 -5.74
CA ALA A 128 18.96 12.74 -5.89
C ALA A 128 19.43 13.42 -7.19
N SER A 129 18.70 13.24 -8.29
CA SER A 129 18.99 13.88 -9.57
C SER A 129 18.79 15.40 -9.50
N GLU A 130 17.75 15.89 -8.83
CA GLU A 130 17.48 17.33 -8.66
C GLU A 130 18.56 18.01 -7.80
N LEU A 131 18.95 17.39 -6.67
CA LEU A 131 20.00 17.91 -5.79
C LEU A 131 21.36 17.99 -6.50
N THR A 132 21.70 16.97 -7.29
CA THR A 132 22.93 16.95 -8.09
C THR A 132 22.90 18.02 -9.19
N GLY A 133 21.74 18.21 -9.84
CA GLY A 133 21.56 19.28 -10.81
C GLY A 133 21.72 20.68 -10.21
N LEU A 134 21.17 20.90 -9.00
CA LEU A 134 21.27 22.17 -8.28
C LEU A 134 22.70 22.47 -7.83
N SER A 135 23.44 21.47 -7.33
CA SER A 135 24.83 21.64 -6.90
C SER A 135 25.75 22.00 -8.07
N VAL A 136 25.61 21.32 -9.22
CA VAL A 136 26.35 21.61 -10.45
C VAL A 136 26.05 23.02 -10.97
N ARG A 137 24.77 23.43 -10.96
CA ARG A 137 24.39 24.80 -11.37
C ARG A 137 25.02 25.84 -10.45
N ARG A 138 24.94 25.67 -9.13
CA ARG A 138 25.55 26.59 -8.15
C ARG A 138 27.06 26.71 -8.33
N LEU A 139 27.77 25.59 -8.48
CA LEU A 139 29.21 25.58 -8.75
C LEU A 139 29.54 26.29 -10.07
N SER A 140 28.76 26.06 -11.12
CA SER A 140 28.98 26.73 -12.41
C SER A 140 28.78 28.26 -12.35
N THR A 141 27.82 28.73 -11.55
CA THR A 141 27.58 30.16 -11.33
C THR A 141 28.74 30.79 -10.57
N ILE A 142 29.25 30.11 -9.55
CA ILE A 142 30.41 30.56 -8.77
C ILE A 142 31.65 30.63 -9.67
N VAL A 143 31.94 29.56 -10.42
CA VAL A 143 33.08 29.52 -11.35
C VAL A 143 32.99 30.65 -12.39
N ARG A 144 31.79 30.91 -12.92
CA ARG A 144 31.57 32.01 -13.89
C ARG A 144 31.76 33.38 -13.23
N ALA A 145 31.29 33.58 -12.01
CA ALA A 145 31.47 34.82 -11.26
C ALA A 145 32.96 35.07 -10.94
N VAL A 146 33.72 34.03 -10.58
CA VAL A 146 35.17 34.08 -10.36
C VAL A 146 35.92 34.39 -11.65
N ALA A 147 35.57 33.75 -12.77
CA ALA A 147 36.18 34.02 -14.07
C ALA A 147 35.96 35.48 -14.51
N ASN A 148 34.76 36.02 -14.30
CA ASN A 148 34.43 37.41 -14.65
C ASN A 148 35.14 38.45 -13.76
N THR A 149 35.39 38.13 -12.49
CA THR A 149 36.14 39.02 -11.59
C THR A 149 37.64 39.05 -11.89
N HIS A 150 38.21 37.96 -12.38
CA HIS A 150 39.64 37.89 -12.76
C HIS A 150 39.92 38.35 -14.20
N SER A 151 38.87 38.57 -15.01
CA SER A 151 38.99 39.07 -16.39
C SER A 151 38.77 40.59 -16.50
N ALA A 152 38.56 41.30 -15.39
CA ALA A 152 38.42 42.76 -15.40
C ALA A 152 39.80 43.41 -15.63
N PRO A 153 40.03 44.14 -16.74
CA PRO A 153 41.32 44.76 -16.99
C PRO A 153 41.54 45.88 -15.99
N THR A 154 42.64 45.80 -15.23
CA THR A 154 43.08 46.87 -14.34
C THR A 154 43.63 48.02 -15.18
N THR A 155 42.76 48.87 -15.74
CA THR A 155 43.18 50.16 -16.30
C THR A 155 43.55 51.08 -15.16
N ARG A 156 44.79 50.98 -14.70
CA ARG A 156 45.42 51.95 -13.80
C ARG A 156 45.83 53.16 -14.65
N THR A 157 44.96 54.14 -14.75
CA THR A 157 45.28 55.44 -15.37
C THR A 157 46.30 56.15 -14.48
N VAL A 158 47.56 56.17 -14.90
CA VAL A 158 48.61 56.96 -14.25
C VAL A 158 48.49 58.40 -14.74
N GLN A 159 47.85 59.26 -13.94
CA GLN A 159 47.98 60.71 -14.10
C GLN A 159 49.35 61.14 -13.54
N ARG A 160 50.19 61.74 -14.39
CA ARG A 160 51.38 62.47 -13.98
C ARG A 160 51.11 63.97 -14.10
N PRO A 161 51.51 64.80 -13.12
CA PRO A 161 51.89 66.19 -13.38
C PRO A 161 53.26 66.26 -14.08
#